data_AF-A0A850TNF1-F1
#
_entry.id   AF-A0A850TNF1-F1
#
_cell.length_a   1.000
_cell.length_b   1.000
_cell.length_c   1.000
_cell.angle_alpha   90.00
_cell.angle_beta   90.00
_cell.angle_gamma   90.00
#
_symmetry.space_group_name_H-M   'P 1'
#
loop_
_entity.id
_entity.type
_entity.pdbx_description
1 polymer ?
#
loop_
_entity_poly.entity_id
_entity_poly.type
_entity_poly.pdbx_seq_one_letter_code
_entity_poly.pdbx_strand_id
1 'polypeptide(L)'
;MEFLKEHHSQELVKEVLRISCDGNVIAVYHPNEGRGFLLDDRPPAPSEDICVYNFDNLPEKYWKKYQYAAKFVQLVRTKTPKVTFYTRYAKCMLMENSPVADVEICFYDGAKIHKTAGITRVIEKSGKSFTLKGESEAGLKKEIQVYMDHANEGHRICLALESAILEEEKRSESVPFFPIIVGRKPGNTESPQAAAPPLLDNTNCSKEVMALDRNLAASSTPVQTPNCTPSVVSYEKSTFMPNTAETTCSSVHQMECSPNSAQLLKSVFVKNVGWASQLTSGAVWVQFNDGSQLVAQAGVSSITYTSPDGQTTRYGENDKLPEYIKEKLHCLSSILVMFTNPAGPH
;
A
#
# COMPACT_ATOMS: atom_id res chain seq x y z
N MET A 1 13.19 11.70 -12.29
CA MET A 1 14.29 11.16 -11.46
C MET A 1 15.46 12.10 -11.56
N GLU A 2 15.91 12.63 -10.44
CA GLU A 2 17.00 13.60 -10.37
C GLU A 2 18.20 12.97 -9.67
N PHE A 3 19.39 13.23 -10.20
CA PHE A 3 20.63 12.67 -9.68
C PHE A 3 21.46 13.79 -9.06
N LEU A 4 21.52 13.76 -7.73
CA LEU A 4 22.18 14.75 -6.90
C LEU A 4 23.68 14.48 -6.82
N LYS A 5 24.46 15.55 -6.67
CA LYS A 5 25.86 15.51 -6.27
C LYS A 5 26.14 16.64 -5.29
N GLU A 6 26.72 16.31 -4.14
CA GLU A 6 27.17 17.32 -3.19
C GLU A 6 28.32 18.15 -3.78
N HIS A 7 28.28 19.45 -3.58
CA HIS A 7 29.33 20.39 -3.95
C HIS A 7 29.33 21.56 -2.95
N HIS A 8 30.44 21.78 -2.23
CA HIS A 8 30.53 22.77 -1.13
C HIS A 8 29.37 22.68 -0.12
N SER A 9 29.00 21.45 0.27
CA SER A 9 27.88 21.16 1.20
C SER A 9 26.51 21.68 0.75
N GLN A 10 26.31 21.78 -0.58
CA GLN A 10 25.01 21.96 -1.22
C GLN A 10 24.73 20.78 -2.16
N GLU A 11 23.49 20.27 -2.18
CA GLU A 11 23.08 19.23 -3.12
C GLU A 11 22.69 19.86 -4.48
N LEU A 12 23.36 19.43 -5.54
CA LEU A 12 23.09 19.90 -6.91
C LEU A 12 22.51 18.80 -7.79
N VAL A 13 21.36 19.06 -8.42
CA VAL A 13 20.79 18.25 -9.49
C VAL A 13 21.70 18.35 -10.73
N LYS A 14 22.50 17.31 -10.98
CA LYS A 14 23.49 17.26 -12.08
C LYS A 14 22.96 16.66 -13.37
N GLU A 15 21.99 15.77 -13.26
CA GLU A 15 21.45 14.97 -14.36
C GLU A 15 20.00 14.60 -14.03
N VAL A 16 19.12 14.65 -15.03
CA VAL A 16 17.71 14.31 -14.88
C VAL A 16 17.32 13.25 -15.91
N LEU A 17 16.67 12.19 -15.44
CA LEU A 17 15.94 11.23 -16.27
C LEU A 17 14.45 11.52 -16.15
N ARG A 18 13.84 11.93 -17.26
CA ARG A 18 12.39 12.02 -17.44
C ARG A 18 11.93 10.83 -18.28
N ILE A 19 11.06 10.01 -17.71
CA ILE A 19 10.56 8.77 -18.32
C ILE A 19 9.07 8.97 -18.62
N SER A 20 8.58 8.45 -19.75
CA SER A 20 7.16 8.45 -20.12
C SER A 20 6.32 7.55 -19.21
N CYS A 21 4.99 7.74 -19.20
CA CYS A 21 4.07 6.98 -18.35
C CYS A 21 4.00 5.47 -18.69
N ASP A 22 4.33 5.10 -19.93
CA ASP A 22 4.45 3.72 -20.41
C ASP A 22 5.86 3.13 -20.22
N GLY A 23 6.84 3.93 -19.77
CA GLY A 23 8.24 3.54 -19.60
C GLY A 23 9.09 3.54 -20.88
N ASN A 24 8.47 3.65 -22.06
CA ASN A 24 9.14 3.38 -23.34
C ASN A 24 10.08 4.50 -23.81
N VAL A 25 9.89 5.75 -23.37
CA VAL A 25 10.68 6.91 -23.79
C VAL A 25 11.40 7.53 -22.58
N ILE A 26 12.71 7.72 -22.73
CA ILE A 26 13.61 8.22 -21.68
C ILE A 26 14.36 9.44 -22.21
N ALA A 27 14.01 10.63 -21.72
CA ALA A 27 14.74 11.86 -21.97
C ALA A 27 15.78 12.09 -20.85
N VAL A 28 17.04 12.30 -21.25
CA VAL A 28 18.17 12.58 -20.36
C VAL A 28 18.74 13.96 -20.68
N TYR A 29 18.92 14.79 -19.66
CA TYR A 29 19.54 16.12 -19.79
C TYR A 29 20.39 16.44 -18.56
N HIS A 30 21.34 17.36 -18.73
CA HIS A 30 22.29 17.79 -17.70
C HIS A 30 22.08 19.28 -17.42
N PRO A 31 21.26 19.65 -16.41
CA PRO A 31 20.86 21.03 -16.20
C PRO A 31 22.05 21.97 -16.02
N ASN A 32 21.91 23.22 -16.51
CA ASN A 32 22.95 24.25 -16.40
C ASN A 32 24.32 23.76 -16.95
N GLU A 33 24.32 23.12 -18.12
CA GLU A 33 25.53 22.58 -18.80
C GLU A 33 26.33 21.61 -17.92
N GLY A 34 25.65 20.83 -17.07
CA GLY A 34 26.29 19.94 -16.09
C GLY A 34 26.90 20.64 -14.87
N ARG A 35 26.80 21.98 -14.75
CA ARG A 35 26.98 22.67 -13.46
C ARG A 35 25.86 22.31 -12.49
N GLY A 36 24.67 21.99 -13.00
CA GLY A 36 23.49 21.65 -12.21
C GLY A 36 22.77 22.84 -11.60
N PHE A 37 21.64 22.57 -10.97
CA PHE A 37 20.88 23.50 -10.13
C PHE A 37 20.83 23.00 -8.69
N LEU A 38 20.49 23.87 -7.74
CA LEU A 38 20.12 23.47 -6.38
C LEU A 38 18.89 22.55 -6.43
N LEU A 39 18.76 21.66 -5.44
CA LEU A 39 17.54 20.90 -5.21
C LEU A 39 16.37 21.86 -4.85
N ASP A 40 15.19 21.57 -5.40
CA ASP A 40 13.95 22.36 -5.27
C ASP A 40 12.74 21.39 -5.28
N ASP A 41 11.54 21.86 -4.94
CA ASP A 41 10.29 21.07 -4.90
C ASP A 41 9.85 20.54 -6.28
N ARG A 42 10.50 20.97 -7.37
CA ARG A 42 10.17 20.62 -8.75
C ARG A 42 11.43 20.31 -9.57
N PRO A 43 11.39 19.30 -10.45
CA PRO A 43 12.52 18.99 -11.31
C PRO A 43 12.87 20.18 -12.23
N PRO A 44 14.15 20.50 -12.43
CA PRO A 44 14.58 21.55 -13.35
C PRO A 44 13.99 21.37 -14.75
N ALA A 45 13.61 22.47 -15.40
CA ALA A 45 13.18 22.44 -16.79
C ALA A 45 14.33 21.94 -17.71
N PRO A 46 14.03 21.15 -18.75
CA PRO A 46 15.05 20.72 -19.70
C PRO A 46 15.58 21.91 -20.52
N SER A 47 16.89 21.91 -20.72
CA SER A 47 17.62 22.75 -21.69
C SER A 47 17.44 22.24 -23.12
N GLU A 48 18.03 22.90 -24.11
CA GLU A 48 18.03 22.45 -25.51
C GLU A 48 18.77 21.11 -25.69
N ASP A 49 19.85 20.88 -24.94
CA ASP A 49 20.59 19.60 -24.90
C ASP A 49 19.78 18.49 -24.17
N ILE A 50 18.88 17.84 -24.90
CA ILE A 50 18.14 16.65 -24.46
C ILE A 50 18.52 15.44 -25.32
N CYS A 51 19.07 14.40 -24.71
CA CYS A 51 19.20 13.09 -25.34
C CYS A 51 17.94 12.26 -25.09
N VAL A 52 17.15 11.99 -26.13
CA VAL A 52 15.97 11.13 -26.05
C VAL A 52 16.31 9.72 -26.53
N TYR A 53 15.95 8.72 -25.74
CA TYR A 53 16.14 7.29 -26.00
C TYR A 53 14.79 6.57 -25.92
N ASN A 54 14.69 5.45 -26.63
CA ASN A 54 13.65 4.45 -26.37
C ASN A 54 14.20 3.40 -25.40
N PHE A 55 13.33 2.66 -24.73
CA PHE A 55 13.72 1.60 -23.77
C PHE A 55 14.75 0.63 -24.37
N ASP A 56 14.51 0.12 -25.57
CA ASP A 56 15.38 -0.86 -26.24
C ASP A 56 16.74 -0.32 -26.69
N ASN A 57 16.90 1.01 -26.80
CA ASN A 57 18.15 1.65 -27.23
C ASN A 57 18.82 2.49 -26.12
N LEU A 58 18.30 2.43 -24.89
CA LEU A 58 18.81 3.15 -23.73
C LEU A 58 20.26 2.68 -23.41
N PRO A 59 21.27 3.57 -23.41
CA PRO A 59 22.64 3.18 -23.09
C PRO A 59 22.83 2.59 -21.68
N GLU A 60 23.69 1.59 -21.54
CA GLU A 60 23.93 0.83 -20.28
C GLU A 60 24.19 1.72 -19.05
N LYS A 61 24.88 2.86 -19.24
CA LYS A 61 25.13 3.87 -18.20
C LYS A 61 23.86 4.40 -17.50
N TYR A 62 22.69 4.24 -18.11
CA TYR A 62 21.40 4.64 -17.56
C TYR A 62 20.55 3.46 -17.06
N TRP A 63 20.91 2.20 -17.32
CA TRP A 63 20.10 1.03 -16.94
C TRP A 63 19.82 0.96 -15.43
N LYS A 64 20.85 1.16 -14.59
CA LYS A 64 20.68 1.21 -13.13
C LYS A 64 19.76 2.36 -12.70
N LYS A 65 19.84 3.51 -13.37
CA LYS A 65 19.01 4.70 -13.10
C LYS A 65 17.55 4.47 -13.47
N TYR A 66 17.28 3.83 -14.61
CA TYR A 66 15.94 3.37 -14.99
C TYR A 66 15.40 2.32 -14.00
N GLN A 67 16.22 1.35 -13.57
CA GLN A 67 15.82 0.36 -12.57
C GLN A 67 15.42 0.97 -11.23
N TYR A 68 16.04 2.07 -10.79
CA TYR A 68 15.57 2.80 -9.59
C TYR A 68 14.16 3.39 -9.80
N ALA A 69 13.91 4.01 -10.96
CA ALA A 69 12.58 4.52 -11.31
C ALA A 69 11.53 3.41 -11.35
N ALA A 70 11.83 2.30 -12.02
CA ALA A 70 10.93 1.16 -12.15
C ALA A 70 10.59 0.52 -10.78
N LYS A 71 11.59 0.37 -9.90
CA LYS A 71 11.39 -0.12 -8.52
C LYS A 71 10.56 0.84 -7.67
N PHE A 72 10.77 2.16 -7.81
CA PHE A 72 9.97 3.17 -7.12
C PHE A 72 8.51 3.14 -7.59
N VAL A 73 8.26 3.14 -8.91
CA VAL A 73 6.91 3.05 -9.48
C VAL A 73 6.21 1.75 -9.05
N GLN A 74 6.92 0.61 -9.05
CA GLN A 74 6.36 -0.65 -8.57
C GLN A 74 5.97 -0.59 -7.07
N LEU A 75 6.78 0.06 -6.22
CA LEU A 75 6.46 0.27 -4.80
C LEU A 75 5.25 1.22 -4.60
N VAL A 76 5.12 2.26 -5.43
CA VAL A 76 3.92 3.13 -5.43
C VAL A 76 2.69 2.31 -5.85
N ARG A 77 2.81 1.45 -6.87
CA ARG A 77 1.71 0.61 -7.34
C ARG A 77 1.24 -0.41 -6.29
N THR A 78 2.11 -0.98 -5.44
CA THR A 78 1.67 -1.88 -4.34
C THR A 78 0.95 -1.17 -3.18
N LYS A 79 0.83 0.16 -3.21
CA LYS A 79 0.15 0.98 -2.20
C LYS A 79 -0.86 1.97 -2.78
N THR A 80 -1.13 1.91 -4.08
CA THR A 80 -2.14 2.72 -4.78
C THR A 80 -3.37 1.84 -5.07
N PRO A 81 -4.53 2.07 -4.41
CA PRO A 81 -5.73 1.27 -4.64
C PRO A 81 -6.35 1.56 -6.01
N LYS A 82 -6.46 0.52 -6.84
CA LYS A 82 -7.17 0.53 -8.13
C LYS A 82 -8.67 0.27 -7.95
N VAL A 83 -9.02 -0.72 -7.13
CA VAL A 83 -10.42 -1.04 -6.77
C VAL A 83 -10.57 -0.99 -5.26
N THR A 84 -11.43 -0.09 -4.77
CA THR A 84 -11.93 -0.11 -3.39
C THR A 84 -13.34 -0.68 -3.35
N PHE A 85 -13.57 -1.70 -2.52
CA PHE A 85 -14.89 -2.30 -2.30
C PHE A 85 -15.21 -2.37 -0.80
N TYR A 86 -16.36 -1.79 -0.40
CA TYR A 86 -16.83 -1.81 0.99
C TYR A 86 -17.86 -2.93 1.21
N THR A 87 -17.55 -3.86 2.10
CA THR A 87 -18.48 -4.92 2.56
C THR A 87 -19.13 -4.54 3.90
N ARG A 88 -20.00 -5.40 4.43
CA ARG A 88 -20.55 -5.31 5.81
C ARG A 88 -19.46 -5.31 6.89
N TYR A 89 -18.32 -5.95 6.65
CA TYR A 89 -17.29 -6.23 7.66
C TYR A 89 -15.92 -5.58 7.37
N ALA A 90 -15.61 -5.23 6.11
CA ALA A 90 -14.28 -4.76 5.72
C ALA A 90 -14.29 -3.80 4.52
N LYS A 91 -13.25 -2.96 4.43
CA LYS A 91 -12.80 -2.31 3.20
C LYS A 91 -11.76 -3.19 2.50
N CYS A 92 -12.11 -3.71 1.33
CA CYS A 92 -11.20 -4.40 0.42
C CYS A 92 -10.55 -3.36 -0.52
N MET A 93 -9.26 -3.51 -0.79
CA MET A 93 -8.46 -2.62 -1.65
C MET A 93 -7.53 -3.47 -2.52
N LEU A 94 -7.85 -3.62 -3.80
CA LEU A 94 -6.97 -4.20 -4.82
C LEU A 94 -6.06 -3.10 -5.37
N MET A 95 -4.77 -3.37 -5.47
CA MET A 95 -3.74 -2.38 -5.76
C MET A 95 -3.34 -2.37 -7.25
N GLU A 96 -2.71 -1.27 -7.68
CA GLU A 96 -2.28 -1.03 -9.06
C GLU A 96 -1.25 -2.03 -9.63
N ASN A 97 -0.59 -2.86 -8.80
CA ASN A 97 0.56 -3.69 -9.21
C ASN A 97 0.24 -4.99 -9.99
N SER A 98 -0.85 -4.98 -10.76
CA SER A 98 -1.21 -5.98 -11.79
C SER A 98 0.00 -6.34 -12.69
N PRO A 99 0.20 -7.63 -13.08
CA PRO A 99 -0.76 -8.74 -13.08
C PRO A 99 -0.95 -9.47 -11.75
N VAL A 100 0.06 -9.51 -10.88
CA VAL A 100 -0.06 -10.10 -9.54
C VAL A 100 -0.27 -8.96 -8.55
N ALA A 101 -1.47 -8.36 -8.62
CA ALA A 101 -1.86 -7.23 -7.79
C ALA A 101 -1.89 -7.61 -6.30
N ASP A 102 -1.44 -6.70 -5.44
CA ASP A 102 -1.58 -6.83 -4.00
C ASP A 102 -3.03 -6.54 -3.61
N VAL A 103 -3.51 -7.18 -2.54
CA VAL A 103 -4.80 -6.85 -1.94
C VAL A 103 -4.66 -6.63 -0.44
N GLU A 104 -5.33 -5.59 0.06
CA GLU A 104 -5.47 -5.29 1.49
C GLU A 104 -6.94 -5.31 1.88
N ILE A 105 -7.26 -6.08 2.93
CA ILE A 105 -8.60 -6.21 3.49
C ILE A 105 -8.53 -5.70 4.93
N CYS A 106 -9.04 -4.50 5.15
CA CYS A 106 -9.10 -3.86 6.47
C CYS A 106 -10.50 -4.05 7.06
N PHE A 107 -10.61 -4.93 8.07
CA PHE A 107 -11.84 -5.18 8.79
C PHE A 107 -12.14 -4.01 9.75
N TYR A 108 -13.43 -3.73 9.97
CA TYR A 108 -13.84 -2.57 10.77
C TYR A 108 -13.59 -2.75 12.29
N ASP A 109 -13.33 -3.98 12.73
CA ASP A 109 -12.90 -4.34 14.09
C ASP A 109 -11.38 -4.20 14.33
N GLY A 110 -10.64 -3.74 13.32
CA GLY A 110 -9.19 -3.51 13.38
C GLY A 110 -8.33 -4.65 12.86
N ALA A 111 -8.89 -5.84 12.58
CA ALA A 111 -8.15 -6.91 11.92
C ALA A 111 -7.78 -6.52 10.47
N LYS A 112 -6.65 -7.02 9.96
CA LYS A 112 -6.18 -6.76 8.59
C LYS A 112 -5.59 -8.00 7.95
N ILE A 113 -5.86 -8.21 6.67
CA ILE A 113 -5.22 -9.24 5.85
C ILE A 113 -4.62 -8.55 4.61
N HIS A 114 -3.33 -8.77 4.37
CA HIS A 114 -2.60 -8.28 3.20
C HIS A 114 -2.04 -9.48 2.44
N LYS A 115 -2.37 -9.61 1.15
CA LYS A 115 -1.92 -10.68 0.28
C LYS A 115 -1.05 -10.07 -0.83
N THR A 116 0.15 -10.63 -0.99
CA THR A 116 1.20 -10.16 -1.91
C THR A 116 1.90 -11.41 -2.46
N ALA A 117 1.78 -11.70 -3.76
CA ALA A 117 2.53 -12.74 -4.49
C ALA A 117 2.97 -14.00 -3.68
N GLY A 118 2.00 -14.81 -3.24
CA GLY A 118 2.26 -16.07 -2.51
C GLY A 118 2.55 -15.92 -1.01
N ILE A 119 2.48 -14.71 -0.47
CA ILE A 119 2.63 -14.38 0.95
C ILE A 119 1.34 -13.73 1.46
N THR A 120 0.79 -14.21 2.57
CA THR A 120 -0.37 -13.60 3.23
C THR A 120 -0.01 -13.20 4.65
N ARG A 121 0.04 -11.89 4.92
CA ARG A 121 0.20 -11.34 6.28
C ARG A 121 -1.17 -11.12 6.91
N VAL A 122 -1.39 -11.72 8.07
CA VAL A 122 -2.58 -11.52 8.90
C VAL A 122 -2.20 -10.67 10.11
N ILE A 123 -3.05 -9.72 10.47
CA ILE A 123 -2.99 -8.94 11.71
C ILE A 123 -4.33 -9.15 12.43
N GLU A 124 -4.31 -9.83 13.58
CA GLU A 124 -5.47 -10.00 14.44
C GLU A 124 -5.93 -8.64 15.01
N LYS A 125 -7.21 -8.52 15.40
CA LYS A 125 -7.73 -7.44 16.26
C LYS A 125 -6.95 -7.23 17.56
N SER A 126 -6.17 -8.23 17.99
CA SER A 126 -5.26 -8.18 19.14
C SER A 126 -3.93 -7.44 18.87
N GLY A 127 -3.70 -6.97 17.64
CA GLY A 127 -2.43 -6.42 17.17
C GLY A 127 -1.37 -7.48 16.83
N LYS A 128 -1.57 -8.76 17.19
CA LYS A 128 -0.66 -9.85 16.82
C LYS A 128 -0.68 -10.06 15.31
N SER A 129 0.49 -10.12 14.69
CA SER A 129 0.62 -10.41 13.25
C SER A 129 1.51 -11.61 12.96
N PHE A 130 1.11 -12.41 11.98
CA PHE A 130 1.89 -13.54 11.46
C PHE A 130 1.78 -13.60 9.93
N THR A 131 2.64 -14.40 9.30
CA THR A 131 2.78 -14.46 7.85
C THR A 131 2.71 -15.90 7.36
N LEU A 132 1.68 -16.20 6.57
CA LEU A 132 1.52 -17.45 5.85
C LEU A 132 2.30 -17.39 4.53
N LYS A 133 2.79 -18.55 4.07
CA LYS A 133 3.47 -18.72 2.78
C LYS A 133 2.82 -19.87 2.01
N GLY A 134 2.43 -19.62 0.76
CA GLY A 134 1.63 -20.55 -0.02
C GLY A 134 0.23 -20.79 0.56
N GLU A 135 -0.46 -21.81 0.04
CA GLU A 135 -1.86 -22.15 0.37
C GLU A 135 -1.99 -22.98 1.66
N SER A 136 -0.98 -22.98 2.53
CA SER A 136 -0.98 -23.77 3.77
C SER A 136 -1.83 -23.11 4.87
N GLU A 137 -3.16 -23.16 4.71
CA GLU A 137 -4.14 -22.79 5.75
C GLU A 137 -4.20 -23.82 6.90
N ALA A 138 -3.53 -24.97 6.75
CA ALA A 138 -3.42 -26.03 7.74
C ALA A 138 -2.84 -25.53 9.08
N GLY A 139 -3.68 -25.50 10.11
CA GLY A 139 -3.32 -25.06 11.47
C GLY A 139 -3.87 -23.68 11.87
N LEU A 140 -4.58 -22.98 10.98
CA LEU A 140 -5.30 -21.76 11.36
C LEU A 140 -6.39 -22.04 12.42
N LYS A 141 -6.55 -21.11 13.37
CA LYS A 141 -7.69 -21.12 14.30
C LYS A 141 -8.98 -20.90 13.50
N LYS A 142 -10.06 -21.61 13.85
CA LYS A 142 -11.39 -21.44 13.20
C LYS A 142 -11.87 -19.99 13.17
N GLU A 143 -11.57 -19.19 14.20
CA GLU A 143 -11.87 -17.75 14.23
C GLU A 143 -11.21 -16.99 13.07
N ILE A 144 -9.94 -17.29 12.77
CA ILE A 144 -9.17 -16.61 11.71
C ILE A 144 -9.64 -17.04 10.32
N GLN A 145 -10.05 -18.30 10.16
CA GLN A 145 -10.53 -18.83 8.88
C GLN A 145 -11.65 -17.95 8.31
N VAL A 146 -12.61 -17.51 9.13
CA VAL A 146 -13.72 -16.64 8.69
C VAL A 146 -13.23 -15.32 8.08
N TYR A 147 -12.14 -14.74 8.61
CA TYR A 147 -11.53 -13.53 8.03
C TYR A 147 -10.78 -13.88 6.74
N MET A 148 -10.14 -15.05 6.66
CA MET A 148 -9.47 -15.51 5.44
C MET A 148 -10.46 -15.77 4.30
N ASP A 149 -11.57 -16.45 4.60
CA ASP A 149 -12.68 -16.73 3.68
C ASP A 149 -13.29 -15.42 3.16
N HIS A 150 -13.61 -14.46 4.06
CA HIS A 150 -14.10 -13.14 3.68
C HIS A 150 -13.07 -12.35 2.84
N ALA A 151 -11.78 -12.49 3.14
CA ALA A 151 -10.69 -11.90 2.37
C ALA A 151 -10.38 -12.65 1.06
N ASN A 152 -10.85 -13.89 0.89
CA ASN A 152 -10.80 -14.64 -0.37
C ASN A 152 -11.97 -14.21 -1.27
N GLU A 153 -13.18 -14.10 -0.71
CA GLU A 153 -14.36 -13.55 -1.40
C GLU A 153 -14.14 -12.11 -1.85
N GLY A 154 -13.74 -11.23 -0.93
CA GLY A 154 -13.48 -9.81 -1.24
C GLY A 154 -12.41 -9.61 -2.31
N HIS A 155 -11.40 -10.49 -2.38
CA HIS A 155 -10.39 -10.46 -3.43
C HIS A 155 -10.96 -10.90 -4.78
N ARG A 156 -11.71 -12.02 -4.83
CA ARG A 156 -12.40 -12.48 -6.05
C ARG A 156 -13.36 -11.42 -6.62
N ILE A 157 -14.12 -10.74 -5.75
CA ILE A 157 -15.03 -9.65 -6.18
C ILE A 157 -14.25 -8.47 -6.76
N CYS A 158 -13.13 -8.05 -6.15
CA CYS A 158 -12.33 -6.94 -6.68
C CYS A 158 -11.74 -7.27 -8.06
N LEU A 159 -11.27 -8.50 -8.28
CA LEU A 159 -10.75 -8.96 -9.58
C LEU A 159 -11.87 -9.03 -10.65
N ALA A 160 -13.07 -9.50 -10.28
CA ALA A 160 -14.21 -9.52 -11.19
C ALA A 160 -14.66 -8.10 -11.61
N LEU A 161 -14.67 -7.16 -10.65
CA LEU A 161 -14.93 -5.74 -10.92
C LEU A 161 -13.83 -5.13 -11.81
N GLU A 162 -12.55 -5.42 -11.53
CA GLU A 162 -11.43 -4.95 -12.37
C GLU A 162 -11.60 -5.44 -13.82
N SER A 163 -11.87 -6.74 -14.03
CA SER A 163 -12.02 -7.32 -15.36
C SER A 163 -13.17 -6.68 -16.15
N ALA A 164 -14.37 -6.62 -15.57
CA ALA A 164 -15.55 -6.09 -16.26
C ALA A 164 -15.41 -4.60 -16.63
N ILE A 165 -14.72 -3.81 -15.80
CA ILE A 165 -14.52 -2.38 -16.03
C ILE A 165 -13.35 -2.14 -17.01
N LEU A 166 -12.29 -2.96 -16.97
CA LEU A 166 -11.24 -2.97 -18.00
C LEU A 166 -11.77 -3.38 -19.38
N GLU A 167 -12.81 -4.21 -19.46
CA GLU A 167 -13.44 -4.59 -20.73
C GLU A 167 -14.24 -3.42 -21.33
N GLU A 168 -14.96 -2.65 -20.52
CA GLU A 168 -15.70 -1.47 -21.02
C GLU A 168 -14.77 -0.26 -21.30
N GLU A 169 -13.70 -0.09 -20.51
CA GLU A 169 -12.65 0.91 -20.75
C GLU A 169 -11.96 0.66 -22.11
N LYS A 170 -11.72 -0.60 -22.50
CA LYS A 170 -11.19 -0.95 -23.84
C LYS A 170 -12.17 -0.70 -25.00
N ARG A 171 -13.47 -0.58 -24.71
CA ARG A 171 -14.51 -0.30 -25.73
C ARG A 171 -14.77 1.19 -25.90
N SER A 172 -14.28 2.01 -24.97
CA SER A 172 -14.47 3.45 -24.93
C SER A 172 -13.13 4.17 -24.91
N GLU A 173 -12.73 4.79 -26.02
CA GLU A 173 -11.52 5.65 -26.11
C GLU A 173 -11.74 6.98 -25.34
N SER A 174 -11.93 6.88 -24.03
CA SER A 174 -12.47 7.90 -23.13
C SER A 174 -11.50 8.20 -21.98
N VAL A 175 -11.99 8.95 -20.98
CA VAL A 175 -11.30 9.12 -19.70
C VAL A 175 -11.09 7.77 -19.00
N PRO A 176 -9.97 7.57 -18.26
CA PRO A 176 -9.73 6.33 -17.53
C PRO A 176 -10.81 6.09 -16.48
N PHE A 177 -11.21 4.83 -16.31
CA PHE A 177 -12.28 4.41 -15.40
C PHE A 177 -11.76 4.11 -13.98
N PHE A 178 -10.44 3.96 -13.80
CA PHE A 178 -9.79 3.70 -12.51
C PHE A 178 -9.16 4.97 -11.91
N PRO A 179 -9.11 5.11 -10.56
CA PRO A 179 -9.54 4.14 -9.55
C PRO A 179 -11.05 4.19 -9.24
N ILE A 180 -11.62 3.04 -8.86
CA ILE A 180 -13.06 2.92 -8.54
C ILE A 180 -13.32 2.71 -7.04
N ILE A 181 -14.49 3.17 -6.58
CA ILE A 181 -14.98 2.97 -5.21
C ILE A 181 -16.41 2.41 -5.26
N VAL A 182 -16.60 1.19 -4.77
CA VAL A 182 -17.88 0.48 -4.74
C VAL A 182 -18.38 0.37 -3.28
N GLY A 183 -19.57 0.91 -3.02
CA GLY A 183 -20.19 0.94 -1.70
C GLY A 183 -19.62 2.00 -0.75
N ARG A 184 -19.98 1.91 0.53
CA ARG A 184 -19.54 2.81 1.61
C ARG A 184 -19.46 2.07 2.94
N LYS A 185 -18.67 2.56 3.88
CA LYS A 185 -18.58 1.98 5.23
C LYS A 185 -19.98 1.96 5.90
N PRO A 186 -20.44 0.83 6.46
CA PRO A 186 -21.66 0.75 7.28
C PRO A 186 -21.55 1.59 8.57
N GLY A 187 -22.70 2.07 9.07
CA GLY A 187 -22.78 2.75 10.36
C GLY A 187 -22.58 1.81 11.55
N ASN A 188 -23.21 0.63 11.50
CA ASN A 188 -23.03 -0.44 12.49
C ASN A 188 -21.97 -1.41 11.96
N THR A 189 -20.90 -1.62 12.72
CA THR A 189 -19.76 -2.46 12.33
C THR A 189 -19.68 -3.70 13.21
N GLU A 190 -19.66 -4.87 12.57
CA GLU A 190 -19.57 -6.18 13.23
C GLU A 190 -18.34 -6.95 12.71
N SER A 191 -17.83 -7.89 13.51
CA SER A 191 -16.84 -8.88 13.04
C SER A 191 -17.51 -9.95 12.16
N PRO A 192 -16.78 -10.53 11.18
CA PRO A 192 -17.20 -11.76 10.52
C PRO A 192 -17.46 -12.88 11.54
N GLN A 193 -18.55 -13.62 11.38
CA GLN A 193 -18.86 -14.82 12.16
C GLN A 193 -19.01 -16.02 11.24
N ALA A 194 -18.61 -17.21 11.72
CA ALA A 194 -18.88 -18.45 11.01
C ALA A 194 -20.41 -18.66 10.96
N ALA A 195 -20.95 -18.93 9.78
CA ALA A 195 -22.38 -19.16 9.62
C ALA A 195 -22.81 -20.40 10.43
N ALA A 196 -23.67 -20.20 11.41
CA ALA A 196 -24.43 -21.31 11.98
C ALA A 196 -25.32 -21.93 10.89
N PRO A 197 -25.55 -23.25 10.88
CA PRO A 197 -26.58 -23.84 10.02
C PRO A 197 -27.92 -23.15 10.28
N PRO A 198 -28.75 -22.89 9.25
CA PRO A 198 -30.08 -22.37 9.47
C PRO A 198 -30.89 -23.38 10.28
N LEU A 199 -31.25 -23.00 11.51
CA LEU A 199 -32.23 -23.75 12.28
C LEU A 199 -33.57 -23.68 11.53
N LEU A 200 -34.03 -24.83 11.05
CA LEU A 200 -35.39 -24.98 10.53
C LEU A 200 -36.37 -24.82 11.69
N ASP A 201 -36.87 -23.61 11.87
CA ASP A 201 -37.86 -23.28 12.90
C ASP A 201 -39.23 -23.83 12.48
N ASN A 202 -39.43 -25.13 12.71
CA ASN A 202 -40.52 -25.94 12.19
C ASN A 202 -41.81 -25.75 13.00
N THR A 203 -42.35 -24.53 12.98
CA THR A 203 -43.67 -24.22 13.53
C THR A 203 -44.76 -24.43 12.47
N ASN A 204 -45.64 -25.41 12.70
CA ASN A 204 -46.75 -25.73 11.79
C ASN A 204 -47.74 -24.57 11.66
N CYS A 205 -48.21 -24.30 10.43
CA CYS A 205 -49.53 -23.72 10.18
C CYS A 205 -50.32 -24.67 9.26
N SER A 206 -51.63 -24.75 9.46
CA SER A 206 -52.46 -25.86 8.98
C SER A 206 -52.78 -25.80 7.48
N LYS A 207 -52.89 -26.99 6.87
CA LYS A 207 -53.51 -27.17 5.55
C LYS A 207 -54.97 -26.76 5.60
N GLU A 208 -55.41 -25.91 4.68
CA GLU A 208 -56.74 -26.06 4.07
C GLU A 208 -56.56 -26.32 2.58
N VAL A 209 -57.42 -27.19 2.05
CA VAL A 209 -57.39 -27.62 0.65
C VAL A 209 -58.76 -27.35 0.05
N MET A 210 -58.82 -26.44 -0.91
CA MET A 210 -59.86 -26.43 -1.92
C MET A 210 -59.21 -26.30 -3.28
N ALA A 211 -59.59 -27.20 -4.18
CA ALA A 211 -59.23 -27.15 -5.58
C ALA A 211 -60.51 -27.28 -6.40
N LEU A 212 -60.68 -26.43 -7.42
CA LEU A 212 -61.14 -26.95 -8.70
C LEU A 212 -60.72 -26.09 -9.89
N ASP A 213 -60.46 -26.83 -10.95
CA ASP A 213 -60.67 -26.49 -12.37
C ASP A 213 -59.65 -25.67 -13.16
N ARG A 214 -59.88 -25.72 -14.48
CA ARG A 214 -58.85 -25.99 -15.49
C ARG A 214 -59.21 -25.30 -16.81
N ASN A 215 -58.24 -24.61 -17.44
CA ASN A 215 -57.81 -24.77 -18.84
C ASN A 215 -57.10 -23.54 -19.45
N LEU A 216 -56.17 -23.84 -20.36
CA LEU A 216 -55.61 -23.09 -21.50
C LEU A 216 -55.84 -21.56 -21.65
N ALA A 217 -54.71 -20.85 -21.57
CA ALA A 217 -54.06 -20.11 -22.67
C ALA A 217 -54.61 -18.77 -23.24
N ALA A 218 -53.62 -17.98 -23.70
CA ALA A 218 -53.65 -16.90 -24.70
C ALA A 218 -53.83 -15.42 -24.27
N SER A 219 -53.12 -14.57 -25.03
CA SER A 219 -53.17 -13.09 -25.12
C SER A 219 -52.85 -12.24 -23.89
N SER A 220 -52.03 -11.22 -24.13
CA SER A 220 -51.58 -10.19 -23.18
C SER A 220 -52.23 -8.83 -23.47
N THR A 221 -52.40 -8.01 -22.44
CA THR A 221 -52.45 -6.53 -22.54
C THR A 221 -52.21 -5.92 -21.14
N PRO A 222 -51.45 -4.81 -21.01
CA PRO A 222 -51.16 -4.19 -19.71
C PRO A 222 -52.17 -3.10 -19.33
N VAL A 223 -52.32 -2.86 -18.02
CA VAL A 223 -53.07 -1.72 -17.45
C VAL A 223 -52.13 -0.53 -17.20
N GLN A 224 -52.66 0.68 -17.27
CA GLN A 224 -51.92 1.93 -17.50
C GLN A 224 -51.41 2.64 -16.23
N THR A 225 -50.40 3.50 -16.41
CA THR A 225 -49.94 4.52 -15.47
C THR A 225 -50.61 5.88 -15.72
N PRO A 226 -50.59 6.82 -14.74
CA PRO A 226 -50.78 8.25 -14.98
C PRO A 226 -49.49 9.07 -14.77
N ASN A 227 -49.25 9.98 -15.70
CA ASN A 227 -48.07 10.86 -15.87
C ASN A 227 -47.70 11.78 -14.70
N CYS A 228 -46.43 12.22 -14.70
CA CYS A 228 -46.09 13.64 -14.54
C CYS A 228 -44.87 14.00 -15.43
N THR A 229 -44.69 15.29 -15.75
CA THR A 229 -43.86 15.77 -16.88
C THR A 229 -42.44 16.23 -16.51
N PRO A 230 -41.45 16.11 -17.42
CA PRO A 230 -40.16 16.79 -17.32
C PRO A 230 -40.26 18.25 -17.80
N SER A 231 -39.43 19.14 -17.24
CA SER A 231 -39.27 20.53 -17.72
C SER A 231 -37.91 20.72 -18.39
N VAL A 232 -37.90 21.44 -19.51
CA VAL A 232 -36.69 21.72 -20.31
C VAL A 232 -36.30 23.18 -20.15
N VAL A 233 -35.03 23.44 -19.82
CA VAL A 233 -34.35 24.72 -20.10
C VAL A 233 -32.94 24.42 -20.58
N SER A 234 -32.48 25.14 -21.60
CA SER A 234 -31.13 25.08 -22.17
C SER A 234 -30.67 26.50 -22.46
N TYR A 235 -29.39 26.81 -22.20
CA TYR A 235 -28.66 27.91 -22.84
C TYR A 235 -27.13 27.74 -22.68
N GLU A 236 -26.37 28.71 -23.18
CA GLU A 236 -25.06 28.47 -23.81
C GLU A 236 -23.81 28.77 -22.96
N LYS A 237 -22.77 27.98 -23.22
CA LYS A 237 -21.36 28.39 -23.47
C LYS A 237 -20.97 29.84 -23.14
N SER A 238 -20.02 29.99 -22.22
CA SER A 238 -18.94 31.00 -22.36
C SER A 238 -17.67 30.59 -21.59
N THR A 239 -16.58 31.30 -21.86
CA THR A 239 -15.21 31.04 -21.36
C THR A 239 -14.86 31.94 -20.17
N PHE A 240 -13.88 31.55 -19.34
CA PHE A 240 -12.74 32.34 -18.80
C PHE A 240 -12.24 31.82 -17.44
N MET A 241 -11.00 32.17 -17.09
CA MET A 241 -10.25 31.77 -15.88
C MET A 241 -10.09 33.00 -14.93
N PRO A 242 -9.35 32.95 -13.80
CA PRO A 242 -9.94 32.97 -12.45
C PRO A 242 -9.66 34.28 -11.69
N ASN A 243 -10.19 34.45 -10.47
CA ASN A 243 -9.41 34.99 -9.32
C ASN A 243 -10.16 35.07 -7.96
N THR A 244 -9.42 34.67 -6.91
CA THR A 244 -9.28 35.27 -5.55
C THR A 244 -10.48 35.45 -4.58
N ALA A 245 -10.18 35.20 -3.29
CA ALA A 245 -10.89 35.64 -2.05
C ALA A 245 -12.24 34.94 -1.74
N GLU A 246 -12.53 34.42 -0.54
CA GLU A 246 -11.79 34.29 0.75
C GLU A 246 -11.96 32.82 1.30
N THR A 247 -11.88 32.38 2.58
CA THR A 247 -11.78 33.01 3.93
C THR A 247 -11.17 32.04 4.97
N THR A 248 -10.96 32.56 6.19
CA THR A 248 -10.62 31.91 7.48
C THR A 248 -10.96 30.42 7.68
N CYS A 249 -10.00 29.64 8.20
CA CYS A 249 -9.93 29.35 9.65
C CYS A 249 -8.61 28.64 10.04
N SER A 250 -7.78 29.28 10.86
CA SER A 250 -6.49 28.74 11.33
C SER A 250 -6.63 27.98 12.65
N SER A 251 -6.28 26.70 12.66
CA SER A 251 -6.03 25.93 13.88
C SER A 251 -4.56 25.49 13.93
N VAL A 252 -3.91 25.67 15.07
CA VAL A 252 -2.47 25.41 15.24
C VAL A 252 -2.25 23.94 15.58
N HIS A 253 -1.44 23.25 14.78
CA HIS A 253 -0.73 22.05 15.21
C HIS A 253 0.75 22.17 14.89
N GLN A 254 1.59 21.75 15.83
CA GLN A 254 3.04 21.87 15.74
C GLN A 254 3.64 20.86 14.76
N MET A 255 4.79 21.24 14.21
CA MET A 255 5.55 20.47 13.24
C MET A 255 6.68 19.72 13.95
N GLU A 256 6.64 18.39 13.94
CA GLU A 256 7.81 17.54 14.23
C GLU A 256 8.10 16.65 13.01
N CYS A 257 9.32 16.76 12.48
CA CYS A 257 9.76 16.01 11.31
C CYS A 257 10.27 14.62 11.71
N SER A 258 9.76 13.56 11.08
CA SER A 258 10.28 12.19 11.24
C SER A 258 11.02 11.73 9.97
N PRO A 259 12.35 11.47 10.04
CA PRO A 259 13.11 11.00 8.89
C PRO A 259 13.06 9.47 8.70
N ASN A 260 13.39 9.04 7.48
CA ASN A 260 13.62 7.66 7.02
C ASN A 260 12.43 6.68 7.00
N SER A 261 11.84 6.54 5.81
CA SER A 261 11.06 5.37 5.40
C SER A 261 11.98 4.15 5.16
N ALA A 262 12.30 3.42 6.22
CA ALA A 262 12.96 2.12 6.13
C ALA A 262 11.93 1.00 6.38
N GLN A 263 11.55 0.27 5.34
CA GLN A 263 10.58 -0.82 5.48
C GLN A 263 11.18 -1.99 6.30
N LEU A 264 10.36 -2.53 7.20
CA LEU A 264 10.78 -3.54 8.18
C LEU A 264 10.61 -4.96 7.58
N LEU A 265 11.73 -5.67 7.39
CA LEU A 265 11.82 -6.97 6.72
C LEU A 265 11.48 -8.14 7.65
N LYS A 266 12.02 -8.12 8.88
CA LYS A 266 11.78 -9.10 9.95
C LYS A 266 11.88 -8.39 11.31
N SER A 267 11.02 -8.73 12.27
CA SER A 267 11.16 -8.29 13.66
C SER A 267 11.07 -9.49 14.61
N VAL A 268 11.87 -9.50 15.66
CA VAL A 268 11.95 -10.54 16.69
C VAL A 268 12.10 -9.87 18.06
N PHE A 269 11.29 -10.28 19.03
CA PHE A 269 11.49 -9.89 20.42
C PHE A 269 12.51 -10.81 21.09
N VAL A 270 13.55 -10.24 21.70
CA VAL A 270 14.61 -10.96 22.39
C VAL A 270 14.53 -10.67 23.88
N LYS A 271 14.24 -11.72 24.67
CA LYS A 271 14.08 -11.65 26.12
C LYS A 271 15.28 -10.95 26.77
N ASN A 272 15.00 -10.08 27.74
CA ASN A 272 15.95 -9.18 28.43
C ASN A 272 16.61 -8.09 27.55
N VAL A 273 16.62 -8.20 26.22
CA VAL A 273 17.23 -7.20 25.32
C VAL A 273 16.18 -6.19 24.84
N GLY A 274 15.15 -6.63 24.12
CA GLY A 274 14.14 -5.77 23.50
C GLY A 274 13.73 -6.24 22.11
N TRP A 275 13.32 -5.32 21.23
CA TRP A 275 12.91 -5.61 19.85
C TRP A 275 14.08 -5.46 18.88
N ALA A 276 14.42 -6.54 18.16
CA ALA A 276 15.39 -6.53 17.08
C ALA A 276 14.68 -6.59 15.72
N SER A 277 14.97 -5.63 14.85
CA SER A 277 14.30 -5.44 13.56
C SER A 277 15.29 -5.29 12.42
N GLN A 278 15.23 -6.19 11.44
CA GLN A 278 15.98 -6.08 10.19
C GLN A 278 15.19 -5.22 9.19
N LEU A 279 15.85 -4.25 8.58
CA LEU A 279 15.31 -3.32 7.59
C LEU A 279 15.63 -3.78 6.16
N THR A 280 14.85 -3.36 5.17
CA THR A 280 15.09 -3.65 3.75
C THR A 280 16.41 -3.09 3.21
N SER A 281 17.01 -2.11 3.90
CA SER A 281 18.35 -1.57 3.65
C SER A 281 19.50 -2.49 4.10
N GLY A 282 19.21 -3.64 4.72
CA GLY A 282 20.21 -4.52 5.34
C GLY A 282 20.72 -4.02 6.70
N ALA A 283 20.18 -2.91 7.22
CA ALA A 283 20.45 -2.46 8.57
C ALA A 283 19.63 -3.25 9.61
N VAL A 284 20.18 -3.40 10.81
CA VAL A 284 19.49 -3.92 11.99
C VAL A 284 19.31 -2.78 12.98
N TRP A 285 18.06 -2.53 13.35
CA TRP A 285 17.66 -1.62 14.41
C TRP A 285 17.23 -2.43 15.63
N VAL A 286 17.79 -2.11 16.79
CA VAL A 286 17.45 -2.72 18.07
C VAL A 286 16.91 -1.64 18.98
N GLN A 287 15.65 -1.78 19.43
CA GLN A 287 15.06 -0.98 20.49
C GLN A 287 15.16 -1.77 21.80
N PHE A 288 15.90 -1.26 22.77
CA PHE A 288 16.14 -1.94 24.04
C PHE A 288 15.01 -1.67 25.03
N ASN A 289 14.86 -2.56 26.02
CA ASN A 289 13.84 -2.44 27.08
C ASN A 289 14.02 -1.20 27.99
N ASP A 290 15.18 -0.53 27.95
CA ASP A 290 15.45 0.73 28.65
C ASP A 290 15.03 1.98 27.86
N GLY A 291 14.44 1.81 26.66
CA GLY A 291 14.01 2.88 25.77
C GLY A 291 15.10 3.36 24.79
N SER A 292 16.36 2.95 24.98
CA SER A 292 17.44 3.27 24.05
C SER A 292 17.32 2.49 22.73
N GLN A 293 18.02 2.97 21.71
CA GLN A 293 18.00 2.39 20.37
C GLN A 293 19.42 2.27 19.80
N LEU A 294 19.64 1.29 18.93
CA LEU A 294 20.91 1.14 18.21
C LEU A 294 20.65 0.67 16.77
N VAL A 295 21.22 1.37 15.79
CA VAL A 295 21.21 1.02 14.37
C VAL A 295 22.62 0.62 13.95
N ALA A 296 22.76 -0.54 13.30
CA ALA A 296 23.97 -0.98 12.63
C ALA A 296 23.66 -1.38 11.18
N GLN A 297 24.44 -0.92 10.20
CA GLN A 297 24.19 -1.20 8.78
C GLN A 297 25.22 -2.17 8.19
N ALA A 298 24.76 -3.23 7.54
CA ALA A 298 25.64 -4.17 6.85
C ALA A 298 26.50 -3.45 5.80
N GLY A 299 27.83 -3.66 5.86
CA GLY A 299 28.80 -3.00 4.98
C GLY A 299 29.20 -1.57 5.41
N VAL A 300 28.72 -1.06 6.54
CA VAL A 300 29.12 0.25 7.08
C VAL A 300 29.74 0.05 8.46
N SER A 301 31.02 0.39 8.63
CA SER A 301 31.71 0.31 9.92
C SER A 301 31.42 1.53 10.82
N SER A 302 30.13 1.87 10.96
CA SER A 302 29.64 2.84 11.93
C SER A 302 28.26 2.45 12.44
N ILE A 303 28.03 2.64 13.73
CA ILE A 303 26.73 2.45 14.39
C ILE A 303 26.15 3.81 14.81
N THR A 304 24.83 3.86 14.97
CA THR A 304 24.12 5.00 15.55
C THR A 304 23.40 4.54 16.81
N TYR A 305 23.68 5.15 17.95
CA TYR A 305 23.01 4.89 19.22
C TYR A 305 22.13 6.09 19.59
N THR A 306 20.95 5.83 20.14
CA THR A 306 20.07 6.85 20.71
C THR A 306 19.79 6.48 22.17
N SER A 307 20.14 7.35 23.12
CA SER A 307 19.86 7.13 24.54
C SER A 307 18.37 7.31 24.86
N PRO A 308 17.89 6.87 26.04
CA PRO A 308 16.47 6.96 26.43
C PRO A 308 15.92 8.39 26.54
N ASP A 309 16.81 9.39 26.59
CA ASP A 309 16.51 10.83 26.56
C ASP A 309 16.35 11.39 25.13
N GLY A 310 16.54 10.57 24.10
CA GLY A 310 16.46 10.96 22.68
C GLY A 310 17.77 11.47 22.08
N GLN A 311 18.84 11.67 22.86
CA GLN A 311 20.13 12.09 22.29
C GLN A 311 20.71 11.01 21.39
N THR A 312 21.07 11.36 20.16
CA THR A 312 21.57 10.42 19.14
C THR A 312 23.04 10.69 18.82
N THR A 313 23.88 9.66 19.00
CA THR A 313 25.33 9.70 18.80
C THR A 313 25.75 8.60 17.82
N ARG A 314 26.52 8.97 16.79
CA ARG A 314 27.11 8.04 15.82
C ARG A 314 28.55 7.73 16.21
N TYR A 315 28.94 6.46 16.13
CA TYR A 315 30.29 5.97 16.39
C TYR A 315 30.81 5.21 15.17
N GLY A 316 32.00 5.57 14.68
CA GLY A 316 32.74 4.86 13.64
C GLY A 316 33.69 3.80 14.19
N GLU A 317 34.32 3.05 13.27
CA GLU A 317 35.23 1.93 13.51
C GLU A 317 36.39 2.22 14.47
N ASN A 318 36.86 3.48 14.50
CA ASN A 318 38.01 3.92 15.31
C ASN A 318 37.60 4.63 16.61
N ASP A 319 36.30 4.80 16.88
CA ASP A 319 35.82 5.53 18.05
C ASP A 319 35.84 4.66 19.32
N LYS A 320 36.19 5.29 20.46
CA LYS A 320 36.20 4.62 21.76
C LYS A 320 34.77 4.43 22.29
N LEU A 321 34.14 3.34 21.87
CA LEU A 321 32.83 2.89 22.33
C LEU A 321 32.76 2.80 23.88
N PRO A 322 31.81 3.49 24.54
CA PRO A 322 31.52 3.29 25.96
C PRO A 322 31.09 1.85 26.27
N GLU A 323 31.38 1.38 27.49
CA GLU A 323 31.16 -0.03 27.88
C GLU A 323 29.69 -0.47 27.73
N TYR A 324 28.74 0.39 28.13
CA TYR A 324 27.30 0.14 27.99
C TYR A 324 26.84 -0.02 26.52
N ILE A 325 27.62 0.48 25.55
CA ILE A 325 27.37 0.24 24.12
C ILE A 325 28.00 -1.09 23.68
N LYS A 326 29.17 -1.48 24.21
CA LYS A 326 29.78 -2.78 23.93
C LYS A 326 28.92 -3.95 24.42
N GLU A 327 28.32 -3.85 25.60
CA GLU A 327 27.37 -4.83 26.12
C GLU A 327 26.16 -4.99 25.18
N LYS A 328 25.59 -3.85 24.72
CA LYS A 328 24.48 -3.81 23.75
C LYS A 328 24.88 -4.36 22.37
N LEU A 329 26.12 -4.15 21.93
CA LEU A 329 26.69 -4.74 20.71
C LEU A 329 26.91 -6.25 20.82
N HIS A 330 27.28 -6.76 22.00
CA HIS A 330 27.42 -8.20 22.23
C HIS A 330 26.08 -8.94 22.00
N CYS A 331 24.96 -8.34 22.43
CA CYS A 331 23.62 -8.83 22.10
C CYS A 331 23.34 -8.85 20.59
N LEU A 332 23.86 -7.87 19.83
CA LEU A 332 23.67 -7.78 18.39
C LEU A 332 24.27 -8.97 17.63
N SER A 333 25.43 -9.50 18.08
CA SER A 333 26.02 -10.71 17.54
C SER A 333 25.09 -11.94 17.69
N SER A 334 24.47 -12.10 18.86
CA SER A 334 23.47 -13.17 19.09
C SER A 334 22.21 -12.98 18.23
N ILE A 335 21.75 -11.73 18.08
CA ILE A 335 20.61 -11.36 17.22
C ILE A 335 20.89 -11.68 15.74
N LEU A 336 22.10 -11.38 15.24
CA LEU A 336 22.49 -11.68 13.86
C LEU A 336 22.49 -13.19 13.59
N VAL A 337 22.93 -14.00 14.55
CA VAL A 337 22.85 -15.48 14.46
C VAL A 337 21.40 -15.97 14.39
N MET A 338 20.45 -15.34 15.10
CA MET A 338 19.02 -15.64 14.98
C MET A 338 18.43 -15.24 13.62
N PHE A 339 19.05 -14.30 12.90
CA PHE A 339 18.62 -13.92 11.54
C PHE A 339 19.24 -14.78 10.44
N THR A 340 20.39 -15.43 10.68
CA THR A 340 21.10 -16.28 9.70
C THR A 340 20.81 -17.77 9.83
N ASN A 341 20.61 -18.30 11.05
CA ASN A 341 20.32 -19.72 11.27
C ASN A 341 18.81 -20.00 11.37
N PRO A 342 18.20 -20.78 10.43
CA PRO A 342 16.84 -21.28 10.56
C PRO A 342 16.79 -22.50 11.50
N ALA A 343 17.18 -22.32 12.76
CA ALA A 343 17.05 -23.36 13.79
C ALA A 343 15.57 -23.53 14.19
N GLY A 344 15.14 -24.78 14.37
CA GLY A 344 13.80 -25.13 14.84
C GLY A 344 13.58 -24.79 16.33
N PRO A 345 12.34 -24.92 16.83
CA PRO A 345 11.99 -24.55 18.20
C PRO A 345 12.51 -25.54 19.24
N HIS A 346 12.97 -24.98 20.36
CA HIS A 346 13.06 -25.60 21.68
C HIS A 346 12.54 -24.60 22.72
#